data_AF-A0A7C7KXJ5-F1
#
_entry.id   AF-A0A7C7KXJ5-F1
#
_cell.length_a   1.000
_cell.length_b   1.000
_cell.length_c   1.000
_cell.angle_alpha   90.00
_cell.angle_beta   90.00
_cell.angle_gamma   90.00
#
_symmetry.space_group_name_H-M   'P 1'
#
loop_
_entity.id
_entity.type
_entity.pdbx_description
1 polymer ?
#
loop_
_entity_poly.entity_id
_entity_poly.type
_entity_poly.pdbx_seq_one_letter_code
_entity_poly.pdbx_strand_id
1 'polypeptide(L)' 'GAESLLLLKTTDRQVPALIEAVKARHSYDCPCVTVLPITGGNADFLGWIEAETAGGG' A
#
# COMPACT_ATOMS: atom_id res chain seq x y z
N GLY A 1 3.24 -8.07 22.84
CA GLY A 1 3.68 -6.66 22.72
C GLY A 1 2.51 -5.81 22.29
N ALA A 2 2.63 -4.48 22.31
CA ALA A 2 1.66 -3.61 21.65
C ALA A 2 1.86 -3.67 20.12
N GLU A 3 0.78 -3.57 19.37
CA GLU A 3 0.79 -3.58 17.89
C GLU A 3 0.19 -2.27 17.35
N SER A 4 0.30 -2.05 16.04
CA SER A 4 -0.24 -0.87 15.38
C SER A 4 -0.74 -1.22 13.98
N LEU A 5 -1.80 -0.54 13.54
CA LEU A 5 -2.35 -0.68 12.20
C LEU A 5 -1.72 0.35 11.26
N LEU A 6 -1.32 -0.11 10.07
CA LEU A 6 -0.86 0.76 8.98
C LEU A 6 -1.90 0.80 7.86
N LEU A 7 -2.35 2.00 7.50
CA LEU A 7 -3.20 2.24 6.33
C LEU A 7 -2.38 2.86 5.20
N LEU A 8 -1.90 2.02 4.31
CA LEU A 8 -1.07 2.39 3.16
C LEU A 8 -1.95 2.66 1.93
N LYS A 9 -1.58 3.67 1.13
CA LYS A 9 -2.29 4.03 -0.10
C LYS A 9 -1.33 3.78 -1.25
N THR A 10 -1.80 3.06 -2.25
CA THR A 10 -1.01 2.71 -3.43
C THR A 10 -1.95 2.44 -4.60
N THR A 11 -1.40 2.22 -5.78
CA THR A 11 -2.14 1.78 -6.97
C THR A 11 -2.12 0.26 -7.09
N ASP A 12 -3.12 -0.32 -7.76
CA ASP A 12 -3.25 -1.77 -7.95
C ASP A 12 -1.99 -2.40 -8.56
N ARG A 13 -1.34 -1.69 -9.50
CA ARG A 13 -0.09 -2.12 -10.13
C ARG A 13 1.05 -2.31 -9.14
N GLN A 14 1.08 -1.53 -8.06
CA GLN A 14 2.15 -1.54 -7.06
C GLN A 14 1.88 -2.51 -5.91
N VAL A 15 0.66 -3.05 -5.79
CA VAL A 15 0.26 -3.96 -4.71
C VAL A 15 1.20 -5.17 -4.57
N PRO A 16 1.57 -5.91 -5.63
CA PRO A 16 2.46 -7.05 -5.50
C PRO A 16 3.84 -6.67 -4.92
N ALA A 17 4.42 -5.56 -5.41
CA ALA A 17 5.71 -5.07 -4.94
C ALA A 17 5.64 -4.59 -3.48
N LEU A 18 4.53 -3.96 -3.09
CA LEU A 18 4.31 -3.52 -1.71
C LEU A 18 4.20 -4.71 -0.75
N ILE A 19 3.45 -5.75 -1.10
CA ILE A 19 3.31 -6.96 -0.26
C ILE A 19 4.67 -7.61 -0.03
N GLU A 20 5.48 -7.78 -1.08
CA GLU A 20 6.83 -8.33 -0.94
C GLU A 20 7.75 -7.42 -0.11
N ALA A 21 7.65 -6.10 -0.28
CA ALA A 21 8.43 -5.15 0.51
C ALA A 21 8.09 -5.20 2.00
N VAL A 22 6.81 -5.40 2.36
CA VAL A 22 6.35 -5.61 3.74
C VAL A 22 6.87 -6.94 4.26
N LYS A 23 6.66 -8.05 3.55
CA LYS A 23 7.14 -9.38 3.96
C LYS A 23 8.64 -9.42 4.22
N ALA A 24 9.43 -8.75 3.38
CA ALA A 24 10.89 -8.70 3.52
C ALA A 24 11.38 -7.91 4.75
N ARG A 25 10.54 -7.05 5.34
CA ARG A 25 10.92 -6.16 6.45
C ARG A 25 10.17 -6.45 7.75
N HIS A 26 9.06 -7.17 7.67
CA HIS A 26 8.25 -7.47 8.84
C HIS A 26 8.93 -8.55 9.68
N SER A 27 8.83 -8.42 11.00
CA SER A 27 9.36 -9.40 11.95
C SER A 27 8.53 -10.69 12.06
N TYR A 28 7.40 -10.76 11.36
CA TYR A 28 6.48 -11.91 11.42
C TYR A 28 6.65 -12.72 10.15
N ASP A 29 6.66 -14.05 10.26
CA ASP A 29 6.80 -14.94 9.10
C ASP A 29 5.61 -14.82 8.14
N CYS A 30 4.42 -14.47 8.66
CA CYS A 30 3.20 -14.24 7.91
C CYS A 30 2.52 -12.94 8.38
N PRO A 31 2.96 -11.76 7.90
CA PRO A 31 2.36 -10.49 8.29
C PRO A 31 0.95 -10.35 7.69
N CYS A 32 0.04 -9.75 8.44
CA CYS A 32 -1.31 -9.45 7.95
C CYS A 32 -1.26 -8.30 6.95
N VAL A 33 -1.43 -8.62 5.65
CA VAL A 33 -1.52 -7.61 4.57
C VAL A 33 -2.77 -7.91 3.75
N THR A 34 -3.73 -6.99 3.77
CA THR A 34 -4.98 -7.09 3.01
C THR A 34 -5.18 -5.84 2.18
N VAL A 35 -5.87 -5.98 1.04
CA VAL A 35 -6.12 -4.89 0.09
C VAL A 35 -7.61 -4.59 0.09
N LEU A 36 -7.95 -3.32 0.30
CA LEU A 36 -9.31 -2.81 0.24
C LEU A 36 -9.42 -1.86 -0.95
N PRO A 37 -10.18 -2.20 -2.00
CA PRO A 37 -10.32 -1.34 -3.18
C PRO A 37 -10.96 0.01 -2.84
N ILE A 38 -10.37 1.08 -3.33
CA ILE A 38 -10.96 2.43 -3.28
C ILE A 38 -11.84 2.58 -4.52
N THR A 39 -13.16 2.66 -4.34
CA THR A 39 -14.13 2.77 -5.45
C THR A 39 -14.53 4.20 -5.80
N GLY A 40 -14.10 5.18 -5.00
CA GLY A 40 -14.35 6.60 -5.20
C GLY A 40 -13.69 7.45 -4.10
N GLY A 41 -13.63 8.76 -4.31
CA GLY A 41 -13.00 9.68 -3.36
C GLY A 41 -12.79 11.07 -3.93
N ASN A 42 -12.00 11.90 -3.23
CA ASN A 42 -11.56 13.19 -3.76
C ASN A 42 -10.62 12.98 -4.95
N ALA A 43 -11.02 13.44 -6.13
CA ALA A 43 -10.28 13.27 -7.38
C ALA A 43 -8.83 13.79 -7.28
N ASP A 44 -8.61 14.94 -6.65
CA ASP A 44 -7.27 15.53 -6.53
C ASP A 44 -6.35 14.65 -5.68
N PHE A 45 -6.88 14.07 -4.61
CA PHE A 45 -6.11 13.19 -3.73
C PHE A 45 -5.80 11.85 -4.39
N LEU A 46 -6.75 11.29 -5.14
CA LEU A 46 -6.54 10.06 -5.90
C LEU A 46 -5.50 10.28 -7.02
N GLY A 47 -5.61 11.40 -7.75
CA GLY A 47 -4.61 11.78 -8.76
C GLY A 47 -3.22 11.99 -8.17
N TRP A 48 -3.13 12.54 -6.95
CA TRP A 48 -1.86 12.64 -6.23
C TRP A 48 -1.27 11.26 -5.89
N ILE A 49 -2.07 10.30 -5.40
CA ILE A 49 -1.60 8.92 -5.15
C ILE A 49 -1.06 8.28 -6.43
N GLU A 50 -1.78 8.44 -7.54
CA GLU A 50 -1.34 7.94 -8.85
C GLU A 50 0.01 8.54 -9.25
N ALA A 51 0.18 9.86 -9.12
CA ALA A 51 1.42 10.56 -9.44
C ALA A 51 2.60 10.10 -8.58
N GLU A 52 2.43 10.00 -7.25
CA GLU A 52 3.47 9.54 -6.32
C GLU A 52 3.88 8.08 -6.54
N THR A 53 3.02 7.29 -7.20
CA THR A 53 3.24 5.85 -7.41
C THR A 53 3.43 5.46 -8.87
N ALA A 54 3.50 6.44 -9.78
CA ALA A 54 3.71 6.23 -11.22
C ALA A 54 5.08 5.59 -11.53
N GLY A 55 6.04 5.72 -10.61
CA GLY A 55 7.41 5.24 -10.72
C GLY A 55 8.37 6.39 -10.99
N GLY A 56 9.37 6.55 -10.13
CA GLY A 56 10.63 7.12 -10.58
C GLY A 56 11.23 6.16 -11.59
N GLY A 57 11.75 6.70 -12.70
CA GLY A 57 12.45 5.91 -13.73
C GLY A 57 13.63 5.11 -13.19
#